data_AF-A0A441A461-F1
#
_entry.id   AF-A0A441A461-F1
#
_cell.length_a   1.000
_cell.length_b   1.000
_cell.length_c   1.000
_cell.angle_alpha   90.00
_cell.angle_beta   90.00
_cell.angle_gamma   90.00
#
_symmetry.space_group_name_H-M   'P 1'
#
loop_
_entity.id
_entity.type
_entity.pdbx_description
1 polymer ?
#
loop_
_entity_poly.entity_id
_entity_poly.type
_entity_poly.pdbx_seq_one_letter_code
_entity_poly.pdbx_strand_id
1 'polypeptide(L)'
;MMDAWSFHYDAIYNNPMIAVDAVLTVACGNPPETIRAIDKTVGQLVNFKGVDVATIGPSACVRVSELAEKGLAADDVDDGVLTLNGKDWTIISHEAIPAPTGEAGGELRLMLSEK
;
A
#
# COMPACT_ATOMS: atom_id res chain seq x y z
N MET A 1 -5.52 20.62 15.13
CA MET A 1 -4.06 20.63 15.31
C MET A 1 -3.55 19.42 14.57
N MET A 2 -2.61 19.59 13.65
CA MET A 2 -1.99 18.44 12.98
C MET A 2 -1.07 17.75 13.99
N ASP A 3 -1.28 16.46 14.22
CA ASP A 3 -0.41 15.70 15.11
C ASP A 3 0.93 15.38 14.42
N ALA A 4 1.94 15.02 15.21
CA ALA A 4 3.28 14.77 14.70
C ALA A 4 3.34 13.59 13.70
N TRP A 5 2.45 12.61 13.82
CA TRP A 5 2.40 11.46 12.92
C TRP A 5 1.81 11.85 11.57
N SER A 6 0.73 12.64 11.57
CA SER A 6 0.15 13.19 10.34
C SER A 6 1.19 14.02 9.56
N PHE A 7 1.94 14.90 10.24
CA PHE A 7 3.04 15.65 9.60
C PHE A 7 4.13 14.73 9.02
N HIS A 8 4.48 13.66 9.73
CA HIS A 8 5.49 12.70 9.27
C HIS A 8 5.04 11.93 8.03
N TYR A 9 3.80 11.44 8.02
CA TYR A 9 3.25 10.71 6.87
C TYR A 9 3.09 11.62 5.65
N ASP A 10 2.65 12.86 5.84
CA ASP A 10 2.59 13.83 4.76
C ASP A 10 3.97 14.06 4.12
N ALA A 11 5.02 14.17 4.93
CA ALA A 11 6.39 14.32 4.42
C ALA A 11 6.87 13.11 3.60
N ILE A 12 6.39 11.91 3.93
CA ILE A 12 6.69 10.66 3.23
C ILE A 12 5.90 10.57 1.92
N TYR A 13 4.58 10.70 1.97
CA TYR A 13 3.69 10.41 0.84
C TYR A 13 3.63 11.54 -0.19
N ASN A 14 3.90 12.79 0.22
CA ASN A 14 4.04 13.92 -0.71
C ASN A 14 5.42 13.96 -1.39
N ASN A 15 6.39 13.15 -0.94
CA ASN A 15 7.70 13.10 -1.58
C ASN A 15 7.68 12.12 -2.77
N PRO A 16 7.88 12.59 -4.01
CA PRO A 16 7.82 11.75 -5.21
C PRO A 16 8.96 10.73 -5.32
N MET A 17 10.00 10.84 -4.48
CA MET A 17 11.10 9.86 -4.43
C MET A 17 10.84 8.71 -3.45
N ILE A 18 9.81 8.83 -2.59
CA ILE A 18 9.48 7.83 -1.58
C ILE A 18 8.16 7.14 -1.91
N ALA A 19 7.13 7.93 -2.20
CA ALA A 19 5.87 7.43 -2.73
C ALA A 19 5.77 7.80 -4.22
N VAL A 20 5.17 6.91 -5.01
CA VAL A 20 4.92 7.12 -6.43
C VAL A 20 3.41 7.08 -6.70
N ASP A 21 2.99 7.65 -7.81
CA ASP A 21 1.60 7.53 -8.24
C ASP A 21 1.32 6.09 -8.67
N ALA A 22 0.22 5.55 -8.15
CA ALA A 22 -0.31 4.24 -8.51
C ALA A 22 -1.80 4.39 -8.83
N VAL A 23 -2.33 3.47 -9.63
CA VAL A 23 -3.76 3.42 -9.93
C VAL A 23 -4.36 2.19 -9.26
N LEU A 24 -5.29 2.40 -8.33
CA LEU A 24 -6.03 1.34 -7.66
C LEU A 24 -7.39 1.16 -8.35
N THR A 25 -7.66 -0.06 -8.79
CA THR A 25 -8.97 -0.49 -9.30
C THR A 25 -9.50 -1.57 -8.36
N VAL A 26 -10.51 -1.24 -7.55
CA VAL A 26 -11.14 -2.21 -6.63
C VAL A 26 -12.11 -3.14 -7.39
N ALA A 27 -12.30 -4.35 -6.87
CA ALA A 27 -13.17 -5.35 -7.51
C ALA A 27 -14.65 -4.94 -7.55
N CYS A 28 -15.11 -4.11 -6.61
CA CYS A 28 -16.52 -3.79 -6.39
C CYS A 28 -17.10 -2.70 -7.32
N GLY A 29 -16.41 -2.34 -8.40
CA GLY A 29 -16.95 -1.50 -9.47
C GLY A 29 -16.83 0.01 -9.27
N ASN A 30 -16.09 0.46 -8.25
CA ASN A 30 -15.67 1.86 -8.16
C ASN A 30 -14.72 2.20 -9.32
N PRO A 31 -14.74 3.45 -9.82
CA PRO A 31 -13.80 3.87 -10.84
C PRO A 31 -12.34 3.74 -10.34
N PRO A 32 -11.37 3.55 -11.25
CA PRO A 32 -9.96 3.56 -10.87
C PRO A 32 -9.55 4.87 -10.21
N GLU A 33 -8.84 4.77 -9.10
CA GLU A 33 -8.41 5.90 -8.28
C GLU A 33 -6.88 6.05 -8.31
N THR A 34 -6.39 7.28 -8.50
CA THR A 34 -4.94 7.55 -8.35
C THR A 34 -4.62 7.72 -6.87
N ILE A 35 -3.70 6.90 -6.36
CA ILE A 35 -3.23 6.92 -4.96
C ILE A 35 -1.70 7.03 -4.89
N ARG A 36 -1.19 7.41 -3.73
CA ARG A 36 0.24 7.44 -3.44
C ARG A 36 0.67 6.12 -2.79
N ALA A 37 1.60 5.43 -3.42
CA ALA A 37 2.08 4.13 -2.97
C ALA A 37 3.60 4.13 -2.75
N ILE A 38 4.06 3.56 -1.65
CA ILE A 38 5.47 3.23 -1.44
C ILE A 38 5.70 1.86 -2.07
N ASP A 39 6.51 1.85 -3.12
CA ASP A 39 6.90 0.63 -3.82
C ASP A 39 7.81 -0.25 -2.96
N LYS A 40 7.35 -1.47 -2.68
CA LYS A 40 8.10 -2.54 -2.00
C LYS A 40 8.03 -3.83 -2.82
N THR A 41 7.99 -3.71 -4.14
CA THR A 41 7.97 -4.84 -5.08
C THR A 41 9.32 -5.55 -5.16
N VAL A 42 10.41 -4.89 -4.76
CA VAL A 42 11.70 -5.53 -4.51
C VAL A 42 11.59 -6.37 -3.25
N GLY A 43 11.40 -7.68 -3.43
CA GLY A 43 11.27 -8.62 -2.33
C GLY A 43 12.46 -8.56 -1.36
N GLN A 44 12.19 -8.72 -0.07
CA GLN A 44 13.23 -8.88 0.93
C GLN A 44 13.58 -10.36 1.06
N LEU A 45 14.83 -10.70 0.73
CA LEU A 45 15.38 -12.02 1.02
C LEU A 45 15.68 -12.08 2.52
N VAL A 46 15.07 -13.04 3.20
CA VAL A 46 15.45 -13.37 4.58
C VAL A 46 16.10 -14.72 4.57
N ASN A 47 17.34 -14.77 5.08
CA ASN A 47 18.03 -16.03 5.25
C ASN A 47 17.42 -16.76 6.45
N PHE A 48 16.77 -17.89 6.20
CA PHE A 48 16.25 -18.75 7.26
C PHE A 48 16.88 -20.14 7.14
N LYS A 49 17.73 -20.48 8.12
CA LYS A 49 18.41 -21.80 8.21
C LYS A 49 19.21 -22.18 6.95
N GLY A 50 19.89 -21.21 6.32
CA GLY A 50 20.74 -21.47 5.14
C GLY A 50 19.97 -21.62 3.83
N VAL A 51 18.66 -21.33 3.83
CA VAL A 51 17.84 -21.16 2.62
C VAL A 51 17.35 -19.72 2.61
N ASP A 52 17.52 -19.04 1.48
CA ASP A 52 16.90 -17.73 1.28
C ASP A 52 15.41 -17.95 1.00
N VAL A 53 14.57 -17.51 1.94
CA VAL A 53 13.12 -17.52 1.78
C VAL A 53 12.68 -16.09 1.48
N ALA A 54 12.04 -15.87 0.34
CA ALA A 54 11.33 -14.62 0.08
C ALA A 54 10.08 -14.60 0.97
N THR A 55 10.14 -13.95 2.15
CA THR A 55 9.02 -14.01 3.11
C THR A 55 7.94 -12.96 2.84
N ILE A 56 8.25 -11.91 2.06
CA ILE A 56 7.29 -10.91 1.61
C ILE A 56 7.47 -10.83 0.10
N GLY A 57 6.47 -11.31 -0.63
CA GLY A 57 6.38 -11.14 -2.08
C GLY A 57 6.31 -9.66 -2.46
N PRO A 58 6.08 -9.33 -3.73
CA PRO A 58 5.94 -7.93 -4.11
C PRO A 58 4.82 -7.29 -3.28
N SER A 59 5.07 -6.07 -2.78
CA SER A 59 4.12 -5.36 -1.92
C SER A 59 4.14 -3.86 -2.19
N ALA A 60 3.12 -3.17 -1.72
CA ALA A 60 3.08 -1.71 -1.70
C ALA A 60 2.45 -1.23 -0.38
N CYS A 61 2.89 -0.09 0.13
CA CYS A 61 2.24 0.57 1.27
C CYS A 61 1.47 1.81 0.80
N VAL A 62 0.24 1.97 1.28
CA VAL A 62 -0.64 3.11 0.96
C VAL A 62 -1.21 3.72 2.24
N ARG A 63 -1.70 4.95 2.20
CA ARG A 63 -2.30 5.62 3.36
C ARG A 63 -3.76 5.22 3.56
N VAL A 64 -4.12 4.77 4.76
CA VAL A 64 -5.53 4.49 5.09
C VAL A 64 -6.38 5.75 4.99
N SER A 65 -5.84 6.90 5.42
CA SER A 65 -6.53 8.19 5.31
C SER A 65 -6.80 8.60 3.86
N GLU A 66 -5.89 8.34 2.94
CA GLU A 66 -6.06 8.63 1.51
C GLU A 66 -7.13 7.73 0.87
N LEU A 67 -7.17 6.45 1.24
CA LEU A 67 -8.23 5.53 0.81
C LEU A 67 -9.60 6.00 1.31
N ALA A 68 -9.69 6.40 2.58
CA ALA A 68 -10.93 6.90 3.17
C ALA A 68 -11.42 8.20 2.50
N GLU A 69 -10.51 9.11 2.12
CA GLU A 69 -10.85 10.32 1.36
C GLU A 69 -11.46 10.01 -0.02
N LYS A 70 -11.13 8.85 -0.58
CA LYS A 70 -11.67 8.30 -1.83
C LYS A 70 -12.90 7.43 -1.64
N GLY A 71 -13.38 7.29 -0.41
CA GLY A 71 -14.53 6.46 -0.06
C GLY A 71 -14.24 4.97 -0.09
N LEU A 72 -12.97 4.56 0.03
CA LEU A 72 -12.54 3.16 0.07
C LEU A 72 -12.20 2.75 1.51
N ALA A 73 -12.65 1.57 1.92
CA ALA A 73 -12.24 0.90 3.13
C ALA A 73 -11.04 -0.03 2.87
N ALA A 74 -10.35 -0.46 3.93
CA ALA A 74 -9.27 -1.42 3.82
C ALA A 74 -9.73 -2.74 3.17
N ASP A 75 -10.92 -3.23 3.53
CA ASP A 75 -11.48 -4.47 2.99
C ASP A 75 -11.87 -4.39 1.51
N ASP A 76 -11.95 -3.19 0.91
CA ASP A 76 -12.35 -3.02 -0.48
C ASP A 76 -11.20 -3.29 -1.47
N VAL A 77 -9.96 -3.40 -0.99
CA VAL A 77 -8.77 -3.46 -1.86
C VAL A 77 -8.45 -4.88 -2.34
N ASP A 78 -8.91 -5.90 -1.62
CA ASP A 78 -8.64 -7.30 -1.95
C ASP A 78 -9.30 -7.69 -3.27
N ASP A 79 -8.65 -8.59 -4.01
CA ASP A 79 -9.00 -8.97 -5.39
C ASP A 79 -8.99 -7.79 -6.40
N GLY A 80 -8.58 -6.61 -5.96
CA GLY A 80 -8.36 -5.44 -6.79
C GLY A 80 -7.07 -5.51 -7.61
N VAL A 81 -6.88 -4.52 -8.48
CA VAL A 81 -5.68 -4.34 -9.29
C VAL A 81 -4.99 -3.04 -8.88
N LEU A 82 -3.70 -3.12 -8.59
CA LEU A 82 -2.81 -1.98 -8.41
C LEU A 82 -1.90 -1.86 -9.63
N THR A 83 -2.05 -0.80 -10.41
CA THR A 83 -1.08 -0.45 -11.45
C THR A 83 0.02 0.41 -10.81
N LEU A 84 1.22 -0.16 -10.71
CA LEU A 84 2.39 0.45 -10.07
C LEU A 84 3.61 0.26 -10.96
N ASN A 85 4.37 1.33 -11.20
CA ASN A 85 5.52 1.35 -12.11
C ASN A 85 5.21 0.83 -13.53
N GLY A 86 4.00 1.08 -14.01
CA GLY A 86 3.55 0.62 -15.34
C GLY A 86 3.26 -0.88 -15.42
N LYS A 87 3.21 -1.60 -14.29
CA LYS A 87 2.81 -3.00 -14.22
C LYS A 87 1.54 -3.15 -13.39
N ASP A 88 0.65 -4.01 -13.85
CA ASP A 88 -0.54 -4.41 -13.10
C ASP A 88 -0.20 -5.52 -12.12
N TRP A 89 -0.69 -5.37 -10.89
CA TRP A 89 -0.54 -6.34 -9.82
C TRP A 89 -1.92 -6.68 -9.26
N THR A 90 -2.17 -7.97 -9.00
CA THR A 90 -3.36 -8.39 -8.27
C THR A 90 -3.09 -8.24 -6.77
N ILE A 91 -4.03 -7.63 -6.05
CA ILE A 91 -3.97 -7.51 -4.59
C ILE A 91 -4.54 -8.80 -3.99
N ILE A 92 -3.66 -9.63 -3.41
CA ILE A 92 -4.05 -10.95 -2.87
C ILE A 92 -4.55 -10.87 -1.42
N SER A 93 -4.08 -9.87 -0.69
CA SER A 93 -4.49 -9.58 0.68
C SER A 93 -3.93 -8.23 1.11
N HIS A 94 -4.45 -7.71 2.22
CA HIS A 94 -3.91 -6.54 2.88
C HIS A 94 -3.55 -6.80 4.35
N GLU A 95 -2.68 -5.94 4.90
CA GLU A 95 -2.27 -5.94 6.31
C GLU A 95 -2.25 -4.50 6.84
N ALA A 96 -2.96 -4.24 7.94
CA ALA A 96 -2.95 -2.93 8.59
C ALA A 96 -1.61 -2.68 9.31
N ILE A 97 -1.02 -1.51 9.08
CA ILE A 97 0.15 -1.01 9.80
C ILE A 97 -0.30 0.24 10.58
N PRO A 98 -0.80 0.07 11.81
CA PRO A 98 -1.36 1.18 12.57
C PRO A 98 -0.29 2.19 12.95
N ALA A 99 -0.65 3.47 12.93
CA ALA A 99 0.14 4.52 13.56
C ALA A 99 -0.15 4.54 15.08
N PRO A 100 0.67 5.21 15.90
CA PRO A 100 0.34 5.42 17.31
C PRO A 100 -0.95 6.22 17.53
N THR A 101 -1.44 6.91 16.51
CA THR A 101 -2.75 7.58 16.50
C THR A 101 -3.92 6.64 16.16
N GLY A 102 -3.64 5.37 15.85
CA GLY A 102 -4.62 4.35 15.49
C GLY A 102 -4.47 3.86 14.04
N GLU A 103 -5.29 2.88 13.70
CA GLU A 103 -5.30 2.23 12.38
C GLU A 103 -5.66 3.19 11.24
N ALA A 104 -6.68 4.03 11.43
CA ALA A 104 -7.08 5.06 10.46
C ALA A 104 -5.97 6.08 10.15
N GLY A 105 -5.06 6.29 11.11
CA GLY A 105 -3.89 7.15 10.96
C GLY A 105 -2.67 6.45 10.38
N GLY A 106 -2.77 5.15 10.11
CA GLY A 106 -1.67 4.29 9.66
C GLY A 106 -1.63 4.04 8.16
N GLU A 107 -0.89 2.99 7.80
CA GLU A 107 -0.72 2.53 6.43
C GLU A 107 -1.44 1.19 6.24
N LEU A 108 -1.71 0.87 4.98
CA LEU A 108 -2.17 -0.43 4.54
C LEU A 108 -1.09 -1.04 3.65
N ARG A 109 -0.57 -2.21 4.03
CA ARG A 109 0.31 -2.98 3.16
C ARG A 109 -0.53 -3.86 2.27
N LEU A 110 -0.40 -3.67 0.96
CA LEU A 110 -0.98 -4.50 -0.07
C LEU A 110 0.02 -5.58 -0.45
N MET A 111 -0.39 -6.84 -0.31
CA MET A 111 0.36 -7.99 -0.81
C MET A 111 -0.01 -8.20 -2.26
N LEU A 112 1.00 -8.30 -3.13
CA LEU A 112 0.81 -8.31 -4.58
C LEU A 112 1.20 -9.66 -5.16
N SER A 113 0.51 -10.05 -6.22
CA SER A 113 0.94 -11.11 -7.12
C SER A 113 0.97 -10.60 -8.55
N GLU A 114 1.79 -11.26 -9.39
CA GLU A 114 1.68 -11.05 -10.83
C GLU A 114 0.28 -11.45 -11.30
N LYS A 115 -0.24 -10.67 -12.25
CA LYS A 115 -1.52 -10.91 -12.91
C LYS A 115 -1.40 -11.98 -13.98
#